data_AF-A0AAJ0U4B9-F1
#
_entry.id   AF-A0AAJ0U4B9-F1
#
_cell.length_a   1.000
_cell.length_b   1.000
_cell.length_c   1.000
_cell.angle_alpha   90.00
_cell.angle_beta   90.00
_cell.angle_gamma   90.00
#
_symmetry.space_group_name_H-M   'P 1'
#
loop_
_entity.id
_entity.type
_entity.pdbx_description
1 polymer ?
#
loop_
_entity_poly.entity_id
_entity_poly.type
_entity_poly.pdbx_seq_one_letter_code
_entity_poly.pdbx_strand_id
1 'polypeptide(L)'
;MGALIALVQRACDCNLIGETRPRTKVVYYEPLPEWGRLLAGGAYDDELRHDGIVLRNITLGAALAMMVILSALLYLMTRRLVARPLQTAMRVFGRIGEGHYDNRITTDRRDEIGALLRALDAMQTSLATRTEADARTANEALRIKRALDKASTNMMVADKDGTIVYMNDAVTAMMRSAEDAMRQDLPGFRADGLLGSHFEAQRSAEAATEIKRLISDSVARVDGGVTLAKEAGQSMHEIVASFQQVAGLVTEIADASREQSTGIAQVSEAVMQMDDVTQQNAALVAEAAAAAKSLEEQARTLAGTVAVFKVERDLAPGPASARTVARPSNAAFAPGEASTATRAKPAMMRRLPAPAVSSVEDEWEHF
;
A
#
# COMPACT_ATOMS: atom_id res chain seq x y z
N MET A 1 -63.54 -5.83 29.96
CA MET A 1 -64.29 -5.02 28.97
C MET A 1 -64.75 -3.75 29.68
N GLY A 2 -64.36 -2.59 29.16
CA GLY A 2 -65.07 -1.32 29.36
C GLY A 2 -64.83 -0.57 30.67
N ALA A 3 -63.77 0.24 30.74
CA ALA A 3 -63.83 1.51 31.47
C ALA A 3 -63.30 2.59 30.53
N LEU A 4 -64.27 3.29 29.95
CA LEU A 4 -64.22 4.27 28.88
C LEU A 4 -63.18 5.37 29.15
N ILE A 5 -62.31 5.60 28.17
CA ILE A 5 -61.57 6.86 28.03
C ILE A 5 -62.49 7.89 27.38
N ALA A 6 -62.50 9.09 27.98
CA ALA A 6 -62.99 10.36 27.45
C ALA A 6 -64.47 10.44 27.10
N LEU A 7 -65.25 11.00 28.04
CA LEU A 7 -66.46 11.72 27.70
C LEU A 7 -66.17 13.22 27.86
N VAL A 8 -65.72 13.85 26.76
CA VAL A 8 -65.65 15.31 26.64
C VAL A 8 -67.08 15.80 26.44
N GLN A 9 -67.85 15.79 27.53
CA GLN A 9 -69.20 16.31 27.51
C GLN A 9 -69.09 17.82 27.63
N ARG A 10 -69.59 18.52 26.61
CA ARG A 10 -69.87 19.96 26.68
C ARG A 10 -71.09 20.13 27.59
N ALA A 11 -70.92 19.88 28.88
CA ALA A 11 -71.97 20.06 29.87
C ALA A 11 -72.15 21.56 30.06
N CYS A 12 -73.17 22.07 29.37
CA CYS A 12 -73.72 23.39 29.60
C CYS A 12 -74.48 23.33 30.94
N ASP A 13 -73.87 23.86 31.99
CA ASP A 13 -74.59 24.61 33.02
C ASP A 13 -73.59 25.60 33.64
N CYS A 14 -73.61 26.83 33.10
CA CYS A 14 -72.86 27.96 33.61
C CYS A 14 -73.51 28.44 34.91
N ASN A 15 -73.17 27.84 36.06
CA ASN A 15 -73.36 28.51 37.34
C ASN A 15 -72.48 27.97 38.50
N LEU A 16 -71.21 27.69 38.24
CA LEU A 16 -70.21 27.71 39.31
C LEU A 16 -69.54 29.10 39.31
N ILE A 17 -70.04 29.96 40.21
CA ILE A 17 -69.46 31.21 40.73
C ILE A 17 -68.23 31.76 39.96
N GLY A 18 -68.46 32.65 38.97
CA GLY A 18 -67.47 33.65 38.52
C GLY A 18 -66.74 33.46 37.19
N GLU A 19 -66.90 32.35 36.45
CA GLU A 19 -66.20 32.17 35.15
C GLU A 19 -66.98 32.76 33.95
N THR A 20 -66.33 33.59 33.12
CA THR A 20 -66.94 34.32 31.98
C THR A 20 -66.62 33.76 30.60
N ARG A 21 -65.83 32.68 30.51
CA ARG A 21 -65.46 32.04 29.23
C ARG A 21 -65.51 30.52 29.34
N PRO A 22 -65.99 29.81 28.29
CA PRO A 22 -65.98 28.36 28.26
C PRO A 22 -64.54 27.85 28.27
N ARG A 23 -64.15 27.08 29.30
CA ARG A 23 -62.84 26.42 29.41
C ARG A 23 -62.99 24.91 29.25
N THR A 24 -62.03 24.29 28.58
CA THR A 24 -61.99 22.84 28.41
C THR A 24 -61.48 22.20 29.70
N LYS A 25 -62.27 21.29 30.27
CA LYS A 25 -61.94 20.58 31.51
C LYS A 25 -61.75 19.10 31.21
N VAL A 26 -60.69 18.51 31.76
CA VAL A 26 -60.49 17.06 31.74
C VAL A 26 -61.10 16.52 33.03
N VAL A 27 -62.09 15.63 32.88
CA VAL A 27 -62.81 15.03 34.00
C VAL A 27 -62.52 13.53 34.02
N TYR A 28 -62.06 13.04 35.16
CA TYR A 28 -61.91 11.62 35.46
C TYR A 28 -63.01 11.21 36.43
N TYR A 29 -63.71 10.12 36.14
CA TYR A 29 -64.72 9.59 37.03
C TYR A 29 -64.48 8.12 37.29
N GLU A 30 -64.73 7.71 38.53
CA GLU A 30 -64.60 6.33 38.97
C GLU A 30 -65.91 5.91 39.67
N PRO A 31 -66.58 4.84 39.19
CA PRO A 31 -67.78 4.36 39.83
C PRO A 31 -67.45 3.70 41.17
N LEU A 32 -68.22 4.03 42.21
CA LEU A 32 -68.17 3.38 43.52
C LEU A 32 -69.37 2.43 43.63
N PRO A 33 -69.24 1.18 43.16
CA PRO A 33 -70.38 0.28 42.98
C PRO A 33 -71.08 -0.07 44.30
N GLU A 34 -70.34 -0.09 45.42
CA GLU A 34 -70.93 -0.38 46.73
C GLU A 34 -71.96 0.67 47.18
N TRP A 35 -71.84 1.91 46.71
CA TRP A 35 -72.71 3.03 47.11
C TRP A 35 -73.61 3.53 45.98
N GLY A 36 -73.57 2.91 44.80
CA GLY A 36 -74.33 3.35 43.62
C GLY A 36 -74.02 4.78 43.18
N ARG A 37 -72.84 5.32 43.51
CA ARG A 37 -72.43 6.71 43.23
C ARG A 37 -71.23 6.74 42.28
N LEU A 38 -71.07 7.87 41.58
CA LEU A 38 -69.91 8.16 40.74
C LEU A 38 -69.09 9.27 41.40
N LEU A 39 -67.80 9.03 41.63
CA LEU A 39 -66.88 10.06 42.06
C LEU A 39 -66.23 10.68 40.82
N ALA A 40 -66.44 11.96 40.58
CA ALA A 40 -65.84 12.66 39.44
C ALA A 40 -64.95 13.81 39.94
N GLY A 41 -63.67 13.77 39.56
CA GLY A 41 -62.71 14.85 39.73
C GLY A 41 -62.38 15.45 38.37
N GLY A 42 -62.13 16.76 38.30
CA GLY A 42 -61.66 17.34 37.05
C GLY A 42 -60.81 18.58 37.25
N ALA A 43 -59.88 18.79 36.33
CA ALA A 43 -58.98 19.93 36.29
C ALA A 43 -59.03 20.59 34.90
N TYR A 44 -58.80 21.90 34.83
CA TYR A 44 -58.85 22.64 33.57
C TYR A 44 -57.60 22.35 32.72
N ASP A 45 -57.79 22.13 31.42
CA ASP A 45 -56.71 21.72 30.50
C ASP A 45 -55.64 22.82 30.35
N ASP A 46 -56.04 24.08 30.40
CA ASP A 46 -55.14 25.22 30.37
C ASP A 46 -54.36 25.40 31.68
N GLU A 47 -54.91 25.07 32.85
CA GLU A 47 -54.13 25.02 34.11
C GLU A 47 -53.08 23.90 34.09
N LEU A 48 -53.40 22.75 33.50
CA LEU A 48 -52.45 21.63 33.33
C LEU A 48 -51.37 21.93 32.28
N ARG A 49 -51.64 22.78 31.28
CA ARG A 49 -50.75 23.01 30.13
C ARG A 49 -50.03 24.36 30.13
N HIS A 50 -50.44 25.33 30.95
CA HIS A 50 -49.88 26.68 30.93
C HIS A 50 -48.35 26.66 31.13
N ASP A 51 -47.88 25.91 32.13
CA ASP A 51 -46.45 25.81 32.44
C ASP A 51 -45.66 25.11 31.33
N GLY A 52 -46.28 24.12 30.67
CA GLY A 52 -45.67 23.37 29.58
C GLY A 52 -45.43 24.22 28.32
N ILE A 53 -46.37 25.09 27.97
CA ILE A 53 -46.24 25.94 26.76
C ILE A 53 -45.21 27.05 26.95
N VAL A 54 -45.19 27.69 28.13
CA VAL A 54 -44.22 28.75 28.43
C VAL A 54 -42.79 28.19 28.44
N LEU A 55 -42.57 27.05 29.13
CA LEU A 55 -41.27 26.40 29.16
C LEU A 55 -40.82 25.94 27.76
N ARG A 56 -41.74 25.42 26.94
CA ARG A 56 -41.45 25.04 25.55
C ARG A 56 -40.99 26.23 24.70
N ASN A 57 -41.68 27.37 24.79
CA ASN A 57 -41.34 28.54 23.97
C ASN A 57 -40.01 29.18 24.42
N ILE A 58 -39.73 29.21 25.73
CA ILE A 58 -38.44 29.69 26.25
C ILE A 58 -37.29 28.79 25.79
N THR A 59 -37.44 27.47 25.88
CA THR A 59 -36.40 26.52 25.45
C THR A 59 -36.16 26.57 23.94
N LEU A 60 -37.21 26.67 23.12
CA LEU A 60 -37.08 26.87 21.67
C LEU A 60 -36.40 28.21 21.32
N GLY A 61 -36.79 29.30 21.99
CA GLY A 61 -36.18 30.61 21.79
C GLY A 61 -34.70 30.63 22.18
N ALA A 62 -34.35 30.03 23.32
CA ALA A 62 -32.97 29.91 23.77
C ALA A 62 -32.11 29.07 22.82
N ALA A 63 -32.64 27.96 22.30
CA ALA A 63 -31.94 27.12 21.31
C ALA A 63 -31.68 27.89 20.00
N LEU A 64 -32.66 28.65 19.52
CA LEU A 64 -32.51 29.46 18.30
C LEU A 64 -31.52 30.60 18.49
N ALA A 65 -31.56 31.28 19.64
CA ALA A 65 -30.59 32.32 19.98
C ALA A 65 -29.17 31.76 20.06
N MET A 66 -28.98 30.60 20.69
CA MET A 66 -27.68 29.93 20.77
C MET A 66 -27.16 29.54 19.38
N MET A 67 -28.02 29.07 18.49
CA MET A 67 -27.64 28.74 17.11
C MET A 67 -27.17 29.99 16.35
N VAL A 68 -27.89 31.11 16.44
CA VAL A 68 -27.49 32.37 15.79
C VAL A 68 -26.16 32.88 16.35
N ILE A 69 -25.97 32.84 17.66
CA ILE A 69 -24.71 33.25 18.31
C ILE A 69 -23.56 32.35 17.85
N LEU A 70 -23.75 31.04 17.83
CA LEU A 70 -22.75 30.08 17.39
C LEU A 70 -22.39 30.32 15.91
N SER A 71 -23.37 30.52 15.04
CA SER A 71 -23.14 30.84 13.62
C SER A 71 -22.39 32.16 13.44
N ALA A 72 -22.74 33.20 14.19
CA ALA A 72 -22.05 34.48 14.14
C ALA A 72 -20.60 34.37 14.62
N LEU A 73 -20.36 33.64 15.71
CA LEU A 73 -19.02 33.40 16.25
C LEU A 73 -18.17 32.61 15.26
N LEU A 74 -18.72 31.55 14.66
CA LEU A 74 -18.02 30.73 13.68
C LEU A 74 -17.71 31.54 12.40
N TYR A 75 -18.65 32.37 11.93
CA TYR A 75 -18.42 33.28 10.80
C TYR A 75 -17.31 34.29 11.09
N LEU A 76 -17.32 34.93 12.26
CA LEU A 76 -16.29 35.89 12.66
C LEU A 76 -14.92 35.21 12.81
N MET A 77 -14.89 34.00 13.35
CA MET A 77 -13.68 33.20 13.50
C MET A 77 -13.08 32.82 12.14
N THR A 78 -13.88 32.25 11.23
CA THR A 78 -13.45 31.90 9.87
C THR A 78 -12.98 33.13 9.09
N ARG A 79 -13.70 34.26 9.22
CA ARG A 79 -13.34 35.50 8.54
C ARG A 79 -12.01 36.07 9.05
N ARG A 80 -11.75 35.99 10.36
CA ARG A 80 -10.51 36.49 10.98
C ARG A 80 -9.32 35.56 10.76
N LEU A 81 -9.53 34.24 10.85
CA LEU A 81 -8.46 33.26 10.77
C LEU A 81 -8.05 32.92 9.33
N VAL A 82 -9.00 32.89 8.38
CA VAL A 82 -8.76 32.38 7.02
C VAL A 82 -8.93 33.47 5.95
N ALA A 83 -10.11 34.11 5.89
CA ALA A 83 -10.46 34.96 4.74
C ALA A 83 -9.60 36.23 4.64
N ARG A 84 -9.37 36.94 5.76
CA ARG A 84 -8.57 38.19 5.77
C ARG A 84 -7.09 37.98 5.36
N PRO A 85 -6.35 36.99 5.91
CA PRO A 85 -4.98 36.73 5.45
C PRO A 85 -4.89 36.33 3.99
N LEU A 86 -5.81 35.48 3.50
CA LEU A 86 -5.80 35.03 2.10
C LEU A 86 -6.03 36.18 1.12
N GLN A 87 -6.92 37.12 1.46
CA GLN A 87 -7.11 38.35 0.68
C GLN A 87 -5.87 39.25 0.67
N THR A 88 -5.03 39.19 1.71
CA THR A 88 -3.76 39.93 1.73
C THR A 88 -2.76 39.27 0.79
N ALA A 89 -2.63 37.95 0.84
CA ALA A 89 -1.79 37.21 -0.11
C ALA A 89 -2.17 37.49 -1.57
N MET A 90 -3.46 37.44 -1.92
CA MET A 90 -3.93 37.73 -3.28
C MET A 90 -3.60 39.15 -3.74
N ARG A 91 -3.75 40.15 -2.87
CA ARG A 91 -3.39 41.55 -3.21
C ARG A 91 -1.89 41.69 -3.49
N VAL A 92 -1.06 41.02 -2.71
CA VAL A 92 0.39 41.00 -2.95
C VAL A 92 0.69 40.37 -4.31
N PHE A 93 0.11 39.21 -4.62
CA PHE A 93 0.30 38.58 -5.92
C PHE A 93 -0.07 39.48 -7.10
N GLY A 94 -1.19 40.24 -6.99
CA GLY A 94 -1.56 41.21 -8.01
C GLY A 94 -0.48 42.28 -8.24
N ARG A 95 0.05 42.85 -7.14
CA ARG A 95 1.11 43.88 -7.21
C ARG A 95 2.45 43.34 -7.73
N ILE A 96 2.78 42.09 -7.43
CA ILE A 96 3.95 41.39 -8.01
C ILE A 96 3.81 41.29 -9.53
N GLY A 97 2.59 40.97 -10.02
CA GLY A 97 2.30 40.93 -11.46
C GLY A 97 2.45 42.28 -12.16
N GLU A 98 2.27 43.38 -11.42
CA GLU A 98 2.47 44.76 -11.91
C GLU A 98 3.93 45.23 -11.79
N GLY A 99 4.85 44.40 -11.27
CA GLY A 99 6.27 44.75 -11.10
C GLY A 99 6.60 45.53 -9.82
N HIS A 100 5.67 45.60 -8.86
CA HIS A 100 5.87 46.27 -7.58
C HIS A 100 6.22 45.25 -6.47
N TYR A 101 7.49 45.25 -6.04
CA TYR A 101 8.03 44.28 -5.05
C TYR A 101 8.33 44.89 -3.67
N ASP A 102 7.97 46.15 -3.43
CA ASP A 102 8.34 46.94 -2.24
C ASP A 102 7.43 46.71 -1.02
N ASN A 103 6.44 45.82 -1.13
CA ASN A 103 5.46 45.58 -0.08
C ASN A 103 5.96 44.60 0.98
N ARG A 104 5.98 45.01 2.26
CA ARG A 104 6.38 44.14 3.39
C ARG A 104 5.24 43.27 3.88
N ILE A 105 5.46 41.94 3.98
CA ILE A 105 4.48 41.00 4.54
C ILE A 105 4.91 40.58 5.95
N THR A 106 4.55 41.37 6.96
CA THR A 106 4.83 41.01 8.36
C THR A 106 3.92 39.87 8.82
N THR A 107 4.49 38.69 9.09
CA THR A 107 3.75 37.49 9.48
C THR A 107 4.19 36.99 10.85
N ASP A 108 3.37 37.23 11.88
CA ASP A 108 3.57 36.70 13.25
C ASP A 108 2.86 35.34 13.47
N ARG A 109 2.26 34.75 12.42
CA ARG A 109 1.53 33.48 12.51
C ARG A 109 2.44 32.27 12.31
N ARG A 110 2.23 31.22 13.10
CA ARG A 110 2.97 29.94 13.06
C ARG A 110 2.21 28.80 12.39
N ASP A 111 1.16 29.10 11.64
CA ASP A 111 0.36 28.13 10.89
C ASP A 111 0.78 28.06 9.41
N GLU A 112 0.09 27.22 8.63
CA GLU A 112 0.31 26.99 7.21
C GLU A 112 0.08 28.26 6.38
N ILE A 113 -0.89 29.09 6.77
CA ILE A 113 -1.12 30.40 6.16
C ILE A 113 0.07 31.33 6.43
N GLY A 114 0.64 31.27 7.64
CA GLY A 114 1.86 31.98 7.98
C GLY A 114 3.08 31.48 7.19
N ALA A 115 3.17 30.17 6.95
CA ALA A 115 4.21 29.60 6.09
C ALA A 115 4.09 30.09 4.64
N LEU A 116 2.88 30.11 4.09
CA LEU A 116 2.60 30.64 2.75
C LEU A 116 3.01 32.13 2.63
N LEU A 117 2.64 32.95 3.60
CA LEU A 117 2.97 34.38 3.59
C LEU A 117 4.48 34.63 3.70
N ARG A 118 5.22 33.82 4.48
CA ARG A 118 6.69 33.87 4.54
C ARG A 118 7.33 33.46 3.22
N ALA A 119 6.82 32.42 2.57
CA ALA A 119 7.31 32.00 1.26
C ALA A 119 7.08 33.10 0.21
N LEU A 120 5.94 33.80 0.28
CA LEU A 120 5.65 34.95 -0.57
C LEU A 120 6.62 36.12 -0.33
N ASP A 121 6.91 36.46 0.93
CA ASP A 121 7.85 37.52 1.30
C ASP A 121 9.28 37.22 0.80
N ALA A 122 9.73 35.96 0.92
CA ALA A 122 11.01 35.51 0.39
C ALA A 122 11.06 35.59 -1.15
N MET A 123 9.98 35.21 -1.83
CA MET A 123 9.87 35.31 -3.29
C MET A 123 9.95 36.77 -3.75
N GLN A 124 9.21 37.69 -3.12
CA GLN A 124 9.26 39.12 -3.47
C GLN A 124 10.66 39.69 -3.30
N THR A 125 11.33 39.37 -2.19
CA THR A 125 12.70 39.80 -1.92
C THR A 125 13.66 39.29 -3.00
N SER A 126 13.53 38.03 -3.41
CA SER A 126 14.35 37.48 -4.49
C SER A 126 14.06 38.10 -5.85
N LEU A 127 12.81 38.43 -6.16
CA LEU A 127 12.46 39.09 -7.43
C LEU A 127 12.94 40.56 -7.47
N ALA A 128 12.79 41.30 -6.38
CA ALA A 128 13.29 42.67 -6.25
C ALA A 128 14.81 42.72 -6.46
N THR A 129 15.55 41.85 -5.78
CA THR A 129 17.02 41.79 -5.90
C THR A 129 17.50 41.38 -7.29
N ARG A 130 16.83 40.42 -7.94
CA ARG A 130 17.17 40.02 -9.32
C ARG A 130 16.90 41.13 -10.32
N THR A 131 15.73 41.76 -10.25
CA THR A 131 15.38 42.86 -11.16
C THR A 131 16.32 44.06 -11.03
N GLU A 132 16.74 44.40 -9.80
CA GLU A 132 17.78 45.42 -9.58
C GLU A 132 19.15 45.00 -10.14
N ALA A 133 19.55 43.73 -10.00
CA ALA A 133 20.82 43.23 -10.54
C ALA A 133 20.83 43.21 -12.09
N ASP A 134 19.73 42.78 -12.71
CA ASP A 134 19.56 42.78 -14.15
C ASP A 134 19.59 44.21 -14.70
N ALA A 135 18.93 45.16 -14.02
CA ALA A 135 18.96 46.57 -14.38
C ALA A 135 20.37 47.17 -14.28
N ARG A 136 21.17 46.79 -13.29
CA ARG A 136 22.58 47.22 -13.18
C ARG A 136 23.42 46.69 -14.34
N THR A 137 23.27 45.40 -14.66
CA THR A 137 23.99 44.75 -15.77
C THR A 137 23.62 45.39 -17.11
N ALA A 138 22.33 45.66 -17.33
CA ALA A 138 21.84 46.35 -18.52
C ALA A 138 22.40 47.78 -18.63
N ASN A 139 22.43 48.52 -17.52
CA ASN A 139 23.01 49.88 -17.50
C ASN A 139 24.53 49.87 -17.76
N GLU A 140 25.26 48.89 -17.23
CA GLU A 140 26.68 48.72 -17.49
C GLU A 140 26.97 48.39 -18.96
N ALA A 141 26.19 47.47 -19.54
CA ALA A 141 26.26 47.15 -20.97
C ALA A 141 25.96 48.38 -21.84
N LEU A 142 24.95 49.17 -21.49
CA LEU A 142 24.64 50.43 -22.19
C LEU A 142 25.76 51.46 -22.06
N ARG A 143 26.41 51.55 -20.89
CA ARG A 143 27.54 52.47 -20.67
C ARG A 143 28.73 52.09 -21.55
N ILE A 144 29.05 50.80 -21.63
CA ILE A 144 30.12 50.28 -22.49
C ILE A 144 29.79 50.53 -23.96
N LYS A 145 28.56 50.21 -24.39
CA LYS A 145 28.11 50.48 -25.77
C LYS A 145 28.27 51.95 -26.15
N ARG A 146 27.81 52.88 -25.30
CA ARG A 146 27.95 54.32 -25.56
C ARG A 146 29.40 54.78 -25.68
N ALA A 147 30.28 54.23 -24.86
CA ALA A 147 31.71 54.51 -24.94
C ALA A 147 32.32 53.96 -26.24
N LEU A 148 31.91 52.76 -26.66
CA LEU A 148 32.35 52.15 -27.91
C LEU A 148 31.83 52.92 -29.13
N ASP A 149 30.57 53.41 -29.10
CA ASP A 149 29.94 54.16 -30.20
C ASP A 149 30.74 55.45 -30.50
N LYS A 150 31.23 56.13 -29.45
CA LYS A 150 31.97 57.40 -29.55
C LYS A 150 33.49 57.26 -29.51
N ALA A 151 34.02 56.05 -29.44
CA ALA A 151 35.46 55.82 -29.50
C ALA A 151 35.98 56.13 -30.91
N SER A 152 37.14 56.79 -31.00
CA SER A 152 37.79 57.10 -32.29
C SER A 152 38.49 55.90 -32.94
N THR A 153 38.70 54.81 -32.18
CA THR A 153 39.29 53.58 -32.71
C THR A 153 38.28 52.84 -33.55
N ASN A 154 38.64 52.43 -34.77
CA ASN A 154 37.77 51.63 -35.63
C ASN A 154 37.50 50.27 -35.00
N MET A 155 36.24 50.00 -34.63
CA MET A 155 35.85 48.74 -34.00
C MET A 155 34.64 48.13 -34.69
N MET A 156 34.76 46.84 -34.95
CA MET A 156 33.73 46.00 -35.55
C MET A 156 33.64 44.71 -34.75
N VAL A 157 32.43 44.28 -34.42
CA VAL A 157 32.17 43.04 -33.68
C VAL A 157 31.28 42.16 -34.54
N ALA A 158 31.69 40.91 -34.73
CA ALA A 158 30.92 39.89 -35.42
C ALA A 158 30.38 38.85 -34.42
N ASP A 159 29.28 38.21 -34.77
CA ASP A 159 28.77 37.05 -34.03
C ASP A 159 29.60 35.77 -34.31
N LYS A 160 29.19 34.67 -33.69
CA LYS A 160 29.84 33.36 -33.84
C LYS A 160 29.86 32.84 -35.29
N ASP A 161 28.96 33.32 -36.13
CA ASP A 161 28.80 32.91 -37.53
C ASP A 161 29.51 33.88 -38.49
N GLY A 162 30.22 34.87 -37.94
CA GLY A 162 31.00 35.85 -38.69
C GLY A 162 30.16 36.97 -39.29
N THR A 163 28.89 37.12 -38.89
CA THR A 163 28.05 38.25 -39.28
C THR A 163 28.41 39.46 -38.44
N ILE A 164 28.66 40.61 -39.08
CA ILE A 164 28.99 41.86 -38.39
C ILE A 164 27.74 42.37 -37.64
N VAL A 165 27.71 42.27 -36.31
CA VAL A 165 26.57 42.67 -35.46
C VAL A 165 26.70 44.07 -34.89
N TYR A 166 27.91 44.63 -34.86
CA TYR A 166 28.15 45.96 -34.34
C TYR A 166 29.33 46.63 -35.05
N MET A 167 29.16 47.91 -35.35
CA MET A 167 30.18 48.80 -35.90
C MET A 167 30.05 50.14 -35.20
N ASN A 168 31.15 50.73 -34.77
CA ASN A 168 31.12 52.06 -34.18
C ASN A 168 31.16 53.18 -35.23
N ASP A 169 30.94 54.43 -34.78
CA ASP A 169 30.90 55.60 -35.67
C ASP A 169 32.21 55.75 -36.46
N ALA A 170 33.37 55.47 -35.84
CA ALA A 170 34.69 55.60 -36.45
C ALA A 170 34.90 54.64 -37.63
N VAL A 171 34.65 53.32 -37.44
CA VAL A 171 34.81 52.35 -38.53
C VAL A 171 33.80 52.59 -39.65
N THR A 172 32.58 53.02 -39.31
CA THR A 172 31.54 53.33 -40.29
C THR A 172 31.95 54.52 -41.16
N ALA A 173 32.50 55.58 -40.56
CA ALA A 173 33.02 56.73 -41.29
C ALA A 173 34.23 56.35 -42.17
N MET A 174 35.16 55.55 -41.64
CA MET A 174 36.31 55.07 -42.41
C MET A 174 35.89 54.24 -43.62
N MET A 175 34.98 53.28 -43.43
CA MET A 175 34.49 52.41 -44.51
C MET A 175 33.75 53.21 -45.59
N ARG A 176 32.93 54.20 -45.20
CA ARG A 176 32.30 55.12 -46.16
C ARG A 176 33.32 55.94 -46.94
N SER A 177 34.38 56.43 -46.29
CA SER A 177 35.43 57.19 -46.97
C SER A 177 36.28 56.35 -47.92
N ALA A 178 36.45 55.05 -47.61
CA ALA A 178 37.21 54.10 -48.42
C ALA A 178 36.35 53.39 -49.48
N GLU A 179 35.03 53.59 -49.48
CA GLU A 179 34.09 52.87 -50.33
C GLU A 179 34.39 53.05 -51.82
N ASP A 180 34.70 54.28 -52.25
CA ASP A 180 35.00 54.56 -53.65
C ASP A 180 36.33 53.95 -54.11
N ALA A 181 37.31 53.83 -53.20
CA ALA A 181 38.56 53.12 -53.47
C ALA A 181 38.33 51.61 -53.55
N MET A 182 37.58 51.03 -52.61
CA MET A 182 37.28 49.59 -52.59
C MET A 182 36.39 49.16 -53.75
N ARG A 183 35.54 50.04 -54.29
CA ARG A 183 34.72 49.75 -55.48
C ARG A 183 35.53 49.51 -56.75
N GLN A 184 36.80 49.94 -56.80
CA GLN A 184 37.69 49.65 -57.93
C GLN A 184 38.04 48.17 -58.00
N ASP A 185 38.25 47.53 -56.85
CA ASP A 185 38.59 46.11 -56.74
C ASP A 185 37.36 45.22 -56.52
N LEU A 186 36.32 45.75 -55.86
CA LEU A 186 35.07 45.07 -55.53
C LEU A 186 33.86 45.86 -56.06
N PRO A 187 33.51 45.73 -57.36
CA PRO A 187 32.38 46.42 -57.98
C PRO A 187 31.04 45.89 -57.43
N GLY A 188 30.62 46.45 -56.29
CA GLY A 188 29.45 46.02 -55.52
C GLY A 188 29.58 46.30 -54.02
N PHE A 189 30.78 46.66 -53.54
CA PHE A 189 31.00 47.03 -52.15
C PHE A 189 30.18 48.26 -51.74
N ARG A 190 29.48 48.14 -50.59
CA ARG A 190 28.72 49.21 -49.95
C ARG A 190 29.00 49.25 -48.46
N ALA A 191 29.52 50.36 -47.94
CA ALA A 191 29.86 50.48 -46.52
C ALA A 191 28.63 50.36 -45.61
N ASP A 192 27.48 50.90 -46.05
CA ASP A 192 26.21 50.82 -45.32
C ASP A 192 25.60 49.41 -45.28
N GLY A 193 26.07 48.51 -46.16
CA GLY A 193 25.65 47.11 -46.18
C GLY A 193 26.50 46.19 -45.31
N LEU A 194 27.53 46.71 -44.64
CA LEU A 194 28.45 45.88 -43.86
C LEU A 194 27.81 45.34 -42.58
N LEU A 195 26.98 46.14 -41.91
CA LEU A 195 26.24 45.69 -40.73
C LEU A 195 25.20 44.63 -41.13
N GLY A 196 25.31 43.43 -40.56
CA GLY A 196 24.52 42.27 -40.93
C GLY A 196 25.09 41.46 -42.11
N SER A 197 26.25 41.82 -42.65
CA SER A 197 26.96 41.03 -43.67
C SER A 197 28.05 40.14 -43.06
N HIS A 198 28.45 39.08 -43.79
CA HIS A 198 29.54 38.18 -43.38
C HIS A 198 30.89 38.68 -43.93
N PHE A 199 31.89 38.79 -43.06
CA PHE A 199 33.25 39.21 -43.43
C PHE A 199 34.02 38.02 -44.05
N GLU A 200 34.75 38.26 -45.14
CA GLU A 200 35.31 37.29 -46.11
C GLU A 200 36.32 36.24 -45.54
N ALA A 201 35.85 35.28 -44.72
CA ALA A 201 36.58 34.08 -44.25
C ALA A 201 35.90 32.77 -44.71
N GLN A 202 35.21 32.83 -45.84
CA GLN A 202 34.16 31.89 -46.26
C GLN A 202 34.61 30.51 -46.78
N ARG A 203 35.90 30.12 -46.71
CA ARG A 203 36.30 28.75 -47.18
C ARG A 203 37.10 27.93 -46.20
N SER A 204 37.99 28.53 -45.41
CA SER A 204 38.82 27.78 -44.46
C SER A 204 38.14 27.58 -43.10
N ALA A 205 37.36 28.55 -42.63
CA ALA A 205 36.66 28.45 -41.35
C ALA A 205 35.42 27.53 -41.43
N GLU A 206 34.71 27.53 -42.55
CA GLU A 206 33.60 26.60 -42.81
C GLU A 206 34.07 25.14 -42.81
N ALA A 207 35.15 24.84 -43.54
CA ALA A 207 35.71 23.49 -43.59
C ALA A 207 36.22 23.01 -42.22
N ALA A 208 36.88 23.89 -41.45
CA ALA A 208 37.36 23.56 -40.10
C ALA A 208 36.20 23.37 -39.10
N THR A 209 35.14 24.18 -39.20
CA THR A 209 33.95 24.07 -38.34
C THR A 209 33.15 22.82 -38.67
N GLU A 210 33.03 22.46 -39.95
CA GLU A 210 32.37 21.23 -40.37
C GLU A 210 33.14 19.98 -39.94
N ILE A 211 34.48 19.98 -40.05
CA ILE A 211 35.30 18.90 -39.49
C ILE A 211 35.13 18.80 -37.97
N LYS A 212 35.13 19.92 -37.25
CA LYS A 212 34.90 19.94 -35.79
C LYS A 212 33.53 19.39 -35.43
N ARG A 213 32.49 19.74 -36.20
CA ARG A 213 31.12 19.22 -36.03
C ARG A 213 31.06 17.72 -36.27
N LEU A 214 31.64 17.24 -37.38
CA LEU A 214 31.70 15.81 -37.71
C LEU A 214 32.50 15.00 -36.68
N ILE A 215 33.58 15.55 -36.13
CA ILE A 215 34.33 14.93 -35.05
C ILE A 215 33.49 14.88 -33.77
N SER A 216 32.82 15.97 -33.42
CA SER A 216 31.95 16.01 -32.23
C SER A 216 30.80 15.00 -32.35
N ASP A 217 30.17 14.92 -33.52
CA ASP A 217 29.13 13.93 -33.82
C ASP A 217 29.69 12.50 -33.76
N SER A 218 30.91 12.29 -34.25
CA SER A 218 31.58 10.98 -34.21
C SER A 218 31.94 10.57 -32.78
N VAL A 219 32.43 11.50 -31.96
CA VAL A 219 32.72 11.27 -30.54
C VAL A 219 31.44 10.93 -29.80
N ALA A 220 30.34 11.66 -30.04
CA ALA A 220 29.04 11.35 -29.42
C ALA A 220 28.53 9.97 -29.82
N ARG A 221 28.71 9.56 -31.10
CA ARG A 221 28.36 8.22 -31.56
C ARG A 221 29.25 7.14 -30.95
N VAL A 222 30.55 7.40 -30.80
CA VAL A 222 31.49 6.47 -30.15
C VAL A 222 31.13 6.32 -28.68
N ASP A 223 30.81 7.40 -27.97
CA ASP A 223 30.41 7.36 -26.56
C ASP A 223 29.10 6.58 -26.35
N GLY A 224 28.12 6.83 -27.24
CA GLY A 224 26.90 6.00 -27.31
C GLY A 224 27.21 4.52 -27.60
N GLY A 225 28.16 4.24 -28.50
CA GLY A 225 28.61 2.89 -28.80
C GLY A 225 29.33 2.20 -27.65
N VAL A 226 30.16 2.94 -26.88
CA VAL A 226 30.84 2.45 -25.67
C VAL A 226 29.81 2.11 -24.60
N THR A 227 28.78 2.94 -24.44
CA THR A 227 27.67 2.65 -23.51
C THR A 227 26.91 1.39 -23.92
N LEU A 228 26.55 1.25 -25.20
CA LEU A 228 25.89 0.06 -25.71
C LEU A 228 26.75 -1.21 -25.55
N ALA A 229 28.06 -1.10 -25.76
CA ALA A 229 29.00 -2.21 -25.54
C ALA A 229 29.11 -2.58 -24.06
N LYS A 230 29.04 -1.60 -23.16
CA LYS A 230 29.00 -1.84 -21.70
C LYS A 230 27.72 -2.57 -21.28
N GLU A 231 26.56 -2.14 -21.79
CA GLU A 231 25.28 -2.81 -21.54
C GLU A 231 25.25 -4.25 -22.09
N ALA A 232 25.77 -4.45 -23.30
CA ALA A 232 25.95 -5.78 -23.86
C ALA A 232 26.90 -6.63 -22.99
N GLY A 233 27.99 -6.04 -22.51
CA GLY A 233 28.92 -6.68 -21.58
C GLY A 233 28.24 -7.12 -20.29
N GLN A 234 27.40 -6.28 -19.70
CA GLN A 234 26.63 -6.63 -18.50
C GLN A 234 25.64 -7.76 -18.77
N SER A 235 24.92 -7.72 -19.89
CA SER A 235 24.00 -8.79 -20.30
C SER A 235 24.72 -10.13 -20.46
N MET A 236 25.94 -10.11 -21.01
CA MET A 236 26.77 -11.32 -21.11
C MET A 236 27.20 -11.86 -19.74
N HIS A 237 27.47 -11.00 -18.76
CA HIS A 237 27.75 -11.44 -17.38
C HIS A 237 26.53 -12.09 -16.73
N GLU A 238 25.33 -11.51 -16.91
CA GLU A 238 24.08 -12.08 -16.41
C GLU A 238 23.78 -13.45 -17.05
N ILE A 239 24.08 -13.61 -18.34
CA ILE A 239 23.98 -14.90 -19.04
C ILE A 239 24.93 -15.93 -18.43
N VAL A 240 26.20 -15.58 -18.20
CA VAL A 240 27.18 -16.50 -17.60
C VAL A 240 26.76 -16.92 -16.20
N ALA A 241 26.29 -15.97 -15.37
CA ALA A 241 25.78 -16.26 -14.02
C ALA A 241 24.57 -17.21 -14.08
N SER A 242 23.64 -16.98 -15.02
CA SER A 242 22.49 -17.87 -15.22
C SER A 242 22.90 -19.29 -15.62
N PHE A 243 23.92 -19.43 -16.49
CA PHE A 243 24.46 -20.74 -16.85
C PHE A 243 25.13 -21.45 -15.67
N GLN A 244 25.83 -20.72 -14.79
CA GLN A 244 26.41 -21.28 -13.57
C GLN A 244 25.34 -21.81 -12.62
N GLN A 245 24.21 -21.09 -12.49
CA GLN A 245 23.07 -21.54 -11.70
C GLN A 245 22.46 -22.83 -12.28
N VAL A 246 22.24 -22.88 -13.60
CA VAL A 246 21.73 -24.09 -14.26
C VAL A 246 22.70 -25.27 -14.08
N ALA A 247 24.01 -25.03 -14.20
CA ALA A 247 25.01 -26.07 -13.96
C ALA A 247 24.94 -26.62 -12.52
N GLY A 248 24.74 -25.75 -11.52
CA GLY A 248 24.52 -26.16 -10.13
C GLY A 248 23.29 -27.03 -9.95
N LEU A 249 22.15 -26.65 -10.55
CA LEU A 249 20.93 -27.45 -10.51
C LEU A 249 21.12 -28.84 -11.14
N VAL A 250 21.88 -28.94 -12.23
CA VAL A 250 22.20 -30.25 -12.84
C VAL A 250 23.04 -31.11 -11.90
N THR A 251 23.97 -30.52 -11.15
CA THR A 251 24.73 -31.24 -10.12
C THR A 251 23.83 -31.73 -8.98
N GLU A 252 22.95 -30.87 -8.46
CA GLU A 252 21.98 -31.26 -7.41
C GLU A 252 21.03 -32.37 -7.89
N ILE A 253 20.53 -32.28 -9.12
CA ILE A 253 19.70 -33.33 -9.73
C ILE A 253 20.49 -34.64 -9.87
N ALA A 254 21.76 -34.58 -10.25
CA ALA A 254 22.60 -35.77 -10.37
C ALA A 254 22.84 -36.43 -9.01
N ASP A 255 23.04 -35.65 -7.95
CA ASP A 255 23.19 -36.16 -6.58
C ASP A 255 21.89 -36.76 -6.04
N ALA A 256 20.77 -36.06 -6.21
CA ALA A 256 19.45 -36.57 -5.85
C ALA A 256 19.09 -37.86 -6.63
N SER A 257 19.46 -37.94 -7.92
CA SER A 257 19.23 -39.13 -8.75
C SER A 257 20.05 -40.32 -8.28
N ARG A 258 21.29 -40.09 -7.82
CA ARG A 258 22.12 -41.15 -7.21
C ARG A 258 21.51 -41.64 -5.90
N GLU A 259 21.09 -40.74 -5.02
CA GLU A 259 20.44 -41.09 -3.76
C GLU A 259 19.13 -41.85 -3.99
N GLN A 260 18.30 -41.39 -4.93
CA GLN A 260 17.07 -42.06 -5.31
C GLN A 260 17.33 -43.46 -5.87
N SER A 261 18.38 -43.64 -6.67
CA SER A 261 18.77 -44.96 -7.20
C SER A 261 19.16 -45.92 -6.08
N THR A 262 19.90 -45.44 -5.07
CA THR A 262 20.20 -46.22 -3.85
C THR A 262 18.93 -46.54 -3.06
N GLY A 263 18.03 -45.58 -2.89
CA GLY A 263 16.74 -45.80 -2.23
C GLY A 263 15.86 -46.82 -2.95
N ILE A 264 15.81 -46.79 -4.28
CA ILE A 264 15.08 -47.79 -5.09
C ILE A 264 15.68 -49.19 -4.91
N ALA A 265 17.01 -49.32 -4.84
CA ALA A 265 17.65 -50.60 -4.59
C ALA A 265 17.23 -51.18 -3.22
N GLN A 266 17.20 -50.36 -2.17
CA GLN A 266 16.73 -50.76 -0.84
C GLN A 266 15.25 -51.15 -0.81
N VAL A 267 14.40 -50.38 -1.51
CA VAL A 267 12.98 -50.72 -1.65
C VAL A 267 12.81 -52.06 -2.38
N SER A 268 13.56 -52.29 -3.45
CA SER A 268 13.52 -53.56 -4.19
C SER A 268 13.92 -54.75 -3.31
N GLU A 269 14.93 -54.59 -2.45
CA GLU A 269 15.35 -55.61 -1.49
C GLU A 269 14.24 -55.90 -0.47
N ALA A 270 13.63 -54.86 0.10
CA ALA A 270 12.51 -55.00 1.04
C ALA A 270 11.30 -55.70 0.38
N VAL A 271 10.99 -55.40 -0.87
CA VAL A 271 9.90 -56.05 -1.63
C VAL A 271 10.21 -57.53 -1.85
N MET A 272 11.45 -57.91 -2.18
CA MET A 272 11.84 -59.32 -2.29
C MET A 272 11.73 -60.06 -0.95
N GLN A 273 12.11 -59.41 0.15
CA GLN A 273 11.98 -60.01 1.48
C GLN A 273 10.50 -60.17 1.89
N MET A 274 9.66 -59.19 1.55
CA MET A 274 8.21 -59.31 1.74
C MET A 274 7.61 -60.44 0.90
N ASP A 275 8.10 -60.64 -0.33
CA ASP A 275 7.67 -61.76 -1.17
C ASP A 275 8.04 -63.11 -0.54
N ASP A 276 9.26 -63.26 -0.02
CA ASP A 276 9.72 -64.48 0.67
C ASP A 276 8.83 -64.82 1.89
N VAL A 277 8.56 -63.85 2.76
CA VAL A 277 7.65 -64.03 3.91
C VAL A 277 6.23 -64.34 3.45
N THR A 278 5.77 -63.73 2.36
CA THR A 278 4.43 -64.00 1.80
C THR A 278 4.32 -65.42 1.27
N GLN A 279 5.35 -65.90 0.57
CA GLN A 279 5.43 -67.29 0.11
C GLN A 279 5.51 -68.28 1.27
N GLN A 280 6.31 -67.97 2.29
CA GLN A 280 6.41 -68.79 3.51
C GLN A 280 5.06 -68.85 4.24
N ASN A 281 4.36 -67.72 4.36
CA ASN A 281 3.01 -67.69 4.95
C ASN A 281 2.03 -68.55 4.15
N ALA A 282 2.08 -68.50 2.82
CA ALA A 282 1.24 -69.36 1.97
C ALA A 282 1.55 -70.85 2.18
N ALA A 283 2.83 -71.22 2.28
CA ALA A 283 3.26 -72.59 2.58
C ALA A 283 2.79 -73.05 3.96
N LEU A 284 2.95 -72.21 4.99
CA LEU A 284 2.49 -72.48 6.34
C LEU A 284 0.97 -72.65 6.42
N VAL A 285 0.20 -71.83 5.67
CA VAL A 285 -1.26 -71.97 5.58
C VAL A 285 -1.64 -73.29 4.89
N ALA A 286 -0.93 -73.68 3.83
CA ALA A 286 -1.16 -74.96 3.15
C ALA A 286 -0.83 -76.16 4.07
N GLU A 287 0.27 -76.10 4.81
CA GLU A 287 0.65 -77.11 5.80
C GLU A 287 -0.38 -77.18 6.94
N ALA A 288 -0.83 -76.04 7.45
CA ALA A 288 -1.87 -75.97 8.49
C ALA A 288 -3.20 -76.56 7.98
N ALA A 289 -3.59 -76.29 6.73
CA ALA A 289 -4.77 -76.87 6.11
C ALA A 289 -4.64 -78.40 5.96
N ALA A 290 -3.45 -78.90 5.58
CA ALA A 290 -3.18 -80.34 5.48
C ALA A 290 -3.22 -81.02 6.87
N ALA A 291 -2.63 -80.40 7.89
CA ALA A 291 -2.67 -80.87 9.27
C ALA A 291 -4.11 -80.90 9.80
N ALA A 292 -4.90 -79.85 9.55
CA ALA A 292 -6.31 -79.78 9.92
C ALA A 292 -7.11 -80.93 9.28
N LYS A 293 -6.89 -81.24 7.99
CA LYS A 293 -7.53 -82.35 7.29
C LYS A 293 -7.15 -83.71 7.89
N SER A 294 -5.87 -83.92 8.24
CA SER A 294 -5.41 -85.14 8.91
C SER A 294 -6.05 -85.33 10.29
N LEU A 295 -6.15 -84.25 11.08
CA LEU A 295 -6.84 -84.26 12.37
C LEU A 295 -8.34 -84.55 12.22
N GLU A 296 -9.00 -84.01 11.19
CA GLU A 296 -10.39 -84.31 10.86
C GLU A 296 -10.59 -85.79 10.50
N GLU A 297 -9.69 -86.38 9.72
CA GLU A 297 -9.74 -87.80 9.34
C GLU A 297 -9.48 -88.73 10.54
N GLN A 298 -8.52 -88.39 11.40
CA GLN A 298 -8.28 -89.11 12.66
C GLN A 298 -9.49 -89.04 13.59
N ALA A 299 -10.11 -87.86 13.73
CA ALA A 299 -11.31 -87.68 14.52
C ALA A 299 -12.50 -88.48 13.95
N ARG A 300 -12.69 -88.50 12.62
CA ARG A 300 -13.70 -89.36 11.95
C ARG A 300 -13.45 -90.85 12.20
N THR A 301 -12.20 -91.29 12.08
CA THR A 301 -11.81 -92.70 12.30
C THR A 301 -12.04 -93.13 13.74
N LEU A 302 -11.68 -92.28 14.71
CA LEU A 302 -11.92 -92.52 16.13
C LEU A 302 -13.43 -92.58 16.42
N ALA A 303 -14.21 -91.62 15.88
CA ALA A 303 -15.66 -91.63 16.00
C ALA A 303 -16.29 -92.91 15.40
N GLY A 304 -15.79 -93.38 14.25
CA GLY A 304 -16.21 -94.63 13.62
C GLY A 304 -15.88 -95.85 14.47
N THR A 305 -14.68 -95.93 15.04
CA THR A 305 -14.26 -97.02 15.94
C THR A 305 -15.14 -97.08 17.19
N VAL A 306 -15.43 -95.93 17.81
CA VAL A 306 -16.30 -95.86 18.98
C VAL A 306 -17.76 -96.20 18.63
N ALA A 307 -18.22 -95.88 17.41
CA ALA A 307 -19.58 -96.21 16.96
C ALA A 307 -19.83 -97.72 16.80
N VAL A 308 -18.79 -98.56 16.69
CA VAL A 308 -18.92 -100.03 16.71
C VAL A 308 -19.28 -100.54 18.12
N PHE A 309 -18.82 -99.84 19.16
CA PHE A 309 -19.14 -100.19 20.54
C PHE A 309 -20.56 -99.73 20.88
N LYS A 310 -21.53 -100.64 20.72
CA LYS A 310 -22.85 -100.48 21.33
C LYS A 310 -22.72 -100.66 22.84
N VAL A 311 -22.98 -99.62 23.62
CA VAL A 311 -22.94 -99.67 25.08
C VAL A 311 -24.34 -99.98 25.62
N GLU A 312 -24.48 -101.19 26.16
CA GLU A 312 -25.64 -101.66 26.92
C GLU A 312 -25.46 -101.22 28.38
N ARG A 313 -26.47 -100.58 28.99
CA ARG A 313 -26.38 -100.01 30.34
C ARG A 313 -27.36 -100.66 31.30
N ASP A 314 -26.82 -101.03 32.47
CA ASP A 314 -27.40 -101.04 33.85
C ASP A 314 -27.09 -102.35 34.62
N LEU A 315 -26.74 -102.42 35.92
CA LEU A 315 -26.51 -101.46 37.02
C LEU A 315 -25.88 -102.22 38.22
N ALA A 316 -24.96 -101.60 39.00
CA ALA A 316 -25.00 -101.47 40.49
C ALA A 316 -23.61 -101.19 41.15
N PRO A 317 -23.52 -100.40 42.25
CA PRO A 317 -22.30 -99.69 42.65
C PRO A 317 -21.60 -100.19 43.94
N GLY A 318 -20.26 -100.03 44.01
CA GLY A 318 -19.41 -100.19 45.21
C GLY A 318 -18.31 -99.11 45.25
N PRO A 319 -17.75 -98.77 46.44
CA PRO A 319 -17.24 -97.43 46.74
C PRO A 319 -15.86 -97.14 46.13
N ALA A 320 -15.73 -95.95 45.53
CA ALA A 320 -14.48 -95.47 44.93
C ALA A 320 -13.60 -94.74 45.97
N SER A 321 -12.39 -95.26 46.18
CA SER A 321 -11.28 -94.55 46.80
C SER A 321 -10.35 -93.98 45.73
N ALA A 322 -9.77 -92.83 46.05
CA ALA A 322 -9.11 -91.85 45.19
C ALA A 322 -7.96 -92.35 44.29
N ARG A 323 -7.81 -91.71 43.12
CA ARG A 323 -6.48 -91.24 42.66
C ARG A 323 -6.55 -90.16 41.58
N THR A 324 -5.98 -89.01 41.94
CA THR A 324 -5.56 -87.88 41.10
C THR A 324 -4.55 -88.30 40.03
N VAL A 325 -4.71 -87.80 38.79
CA VAL A 325 -3.58 -87.43 37.91
C VAL A 325 -3.92 -86.11 37.21
N ALA A 326 -3.01 -85.14 37.35
CA ALA A 326 -3.10 -83.80 36.80
C ALA A 326 -2.63 -83.73 35.33
N ARG A 327 -3.04 -82.62 34.69
CA ARG A 327 -2.86 -82.17 33.29
C ARG A 327 -1.40 -81.99 32.84
N PRO A 328 -1.14 -81.90 31.52
CA PRO A 328 -0.85 -80.59 30.90
C PRO A 328 -1.61 -80.41 29.56
N SER A 329 -2.35 -79.32 29.31
CA SER A 329 -1.96 -77.97 28.83
C SER A 329 -1.31 -77.92 27.44
N ASN A 330 -2.11 -77.59 26.41
CA ASN A 330 -1.90 -76.51 25.42
C ASN A 330 -3.13 -76.47 24.48
N ALA A 331 -3.95 -75.42 24.55
CA ALA A 331 -3.84 -74.17 23.78
C ALA A 331 -4.50 -74.30 22.39
N ALA A 332 -5.81 -74.08 22.36
CA ALA A 332 -6.52 -73.70 21.14
C ALA A 332 -6.30 -72.19 20.93
N PHE A 333 -5.51 -71.86 19.91
CA PHE A 333 -5.38 -70.51 19.39
C PHE A 333 -6.68 -70.14 18.67
N ALA A 334 -7.37 -69.11 19.18
CA ALA A 334 -8.27 -68.26 18.41
C ALA A 334 -8.02 -66.81 18.85
N PRO A 335 -8.17 -65.83 17.94
CA PRO A 335 -7.40 -64.60 17.93
C PRO A 335 -8.01 -63.54 18.85
N GLY A 336 -7.15 -62.84 19.60
CA GLY A 336 -7.57 -61.79 20.54
C GLY A 336 -6.77 -60.52 20.32
N GLU A 337 -7.51 -59.46 20.07
CA GLU A 337 -7.08 -58.09 19.81
C GLU A 337 -6.22 -57.45 20.91
N ALA A 338 -5.30 -56.61 20.44
CA ALA A 338 -4.81 -55.33 20.96
C ALA A 338 -5.15 -54.88 22.40
N SER A 339 -4.10 -54.75 23.23
CA SER A 339 -3.85 -53.67 24.23
C SER A 339 -2.81 -54.18 25.23
N THR A 340 -1.79 -53.47 25.70
CA THR A 340 -1.44 -52.05 25.72
C THR A 340 0.04 -52.00 26.14
N ALA A 341 0.89 -51.30 25.41
CA ALA A 341 2.24 -50.95 25.88
C ALA A 341 2.28 -49.47 26.24
N THR A 342 2.63 -49.24 27.50
CA THR A 342 2.77 -47.98 28.21
C THR A 342 3.55 -46.92 27.44
N ARG A 343 2.89 -45.77 27.25
CA ARG A 343 3.41 -44.53 26.68
C ARG A 343 4.58 -43.97 27.51
N ALA A 344 5.81 -44.16 27.04
CA ALA A 344 6.96 -43.38 27.48
C ALA A 344 6.99 -42.02 26.73
N LYS A 345 7.13 -40.92 27.47
CA LYS A 345 7.21 -39.54 26.96
C LYS A 345 8.48 -39.34 26.11
N PRO A 346 8.41 -38.67 24.94
CA PRO A 346 9.60 -38.07 24.36
C PRO A 346 9.85 -36.70 25.01
N ALA A 347 11.13 -36.44 25.27
CA ALA A 347 11.63 -35.20 25.85
C ALA A 347 11.41 -34.01 24.91
N MET A 348 11.08 -32.89 25.52
CA MET A 348 10.87 -31.59 24.91
C MET A 348 12.20 -31.07 24.32
N MET A 349 12.29 -31.06 22.99
CA MET A 349 13.42 -30.49 22.26
C MET A 349 13.35 -28.97 22.40
N ARG A 350 14.33 -28.41 23.12
CA ARG A 350 14.51 -26.98 23.36
C ARG A 350 14.72 -26.27 22.02
N ARG A 351 13.83 -25.34 21.66
CA ARG A 351 14.03 -24.43 20.51
C ARG A 351 15.36 -23.70 20.69
N LEU A 352 16.27 -23.84 19.72
CA LEU A 352 17.36 -22.90 19.53
C LEU A 352 16.78 -21.55 19.06
N PRO A 353 17.35 -20.40 19.50
CA PRO A 353 16.94 -19.11 18.97
C PRO A 353 17.41 -18.97 17.51
N ALA A 354 16.62 -18.24 16.72
CA ALA A 354 16.95 -17.91 15.33
C ALA A 354 18.27 -17.11 15.24
N PRO A 355 19.08 -17.29 14.19
CA PRO A 355 20.21 -16.39 13.96
C PRO A 355 19.69 -14.99 13.64
N ALA A 356 20.29 -14.00 14.31
CA ALA A 356 20.09 -12.60 14.01
C ALA A 356 20.59 -12.31 12.58
N VAL A 357 19.77 -11.63 11.80
CA VAL A 357 20.18 -11.03 10.53
C VAL A 357 21.14 -9.88 10.88
N SER A 358 22.44 -10.10 10.72
CA SER A 358 23.41 -9.01 10.65
C SER A 358 23.49 -8.53 9.20
N SER A 359 23.26 -7.24 9.03
CA SER A 359 23.56 -6.44 7.84
C SER A 359 24.93 -6.78 7.26
N VAL A 360 24.96 -7.23 6.00
CA VAL A 360 26.16 -7.21 5.17
C VAL A 360 26.13 -5.91 4.37
N GLU A 361 26.55 -4.85 5.03
CA GLU A 361 27.17 -3.70 4.37
C GLU A 361 28.68 -3.86 4.59
N ASP A 362 29.44 -3.64 3.51
CA ASP A 362 30.90 -3.59 3.40
C ASP A 362 31.68 -4.92 3.32
N GLU A 363 31.82 -5.45 2.09
CA GLU A 363 33.07 -6.13 1.67
C GLU A 363 33.20 -6.16 0.13
N TRP A 364 33.43 -4.99 -0.46
CA TRP A 364 34.12 -4.86 -1.74
C TRP A 364 35.56 -4.44 -1.42
N GLU A 365 36.49 -5.39 -1.30
CA GLU A 365 37.92 -5.17 -1.50
C GLU A 365 38.60 -6.52 -1.81
N HIS A 366 39.33 -6.55 -2.93
CA HIS A 366 40.15 -7.66 -3.46
C HIS A 366 39.36 -8.82 -4.11
N PHE A 367 39.12 -8.73 -5.43
CA PHE A 367 39.91 -9.44 -6.46
C PHE A 367 39.41 -9.12 -7.87
#